data_AF-A0A2A4E9U9-F1
#
_entry.id   AF-A0A2A4E9U9-F1
#
_cell.length_a   1.000
_cell.length_b   1.000
_cell.length_c   1.000
_cell.angle_alpha   90.00
_cell.angle_beta   90.00
_cell.angle_gamma   90.00
#
_symmetry.space_group_name_H-M   'P 1'
#
loop_
_entity.id
_entity.type
_entity.pdbx_description
1 polymer ?
#
loop_
_entity_poly.entity_id
_entity_poly.type
_entity_poly.pdbx_seq_one_letter_code
_entity_poly.pdbx_strand_id
1 'polypeptide(L)'
;MSSDETPNVPTSRTSREVVREKAQKVHAQQSRARIMRRIIIGAIAVIAVGAIGTAVTLAVSAQISKPQLSPGGMDNDGILVSDVSATAVADEVPATPSPDATDAGAATTSTPQPTTSSSVDIHVYVDYLSPDAGEFERANARQLVNWITEGAATVTYHPVALLTASSNGTKYSLRAAGAAACVATHSPAQFYAFNHDLLEDQPEVNTDGYSDSELADIAGAVGSDSIKSIRSCIEDQDYVTWAKEATSRALEGPLVGSDDLVLSSAPMIVVNGEAYVGALDDPVEFSQFVLTVSNDASQEAATPSPTPTPSPTATP
;
A
#
# COMPACT_ATOMS: atom_id res chain seq x y z
N MET A 1 -80.54 85.80 -15.03
CA MET A 1 -79.69 85.57 -16.21
C MET A 1 -78.38 85.01 -15.74
N SER A 2 -77.85 84.03 -16.47
CA SER A 2 -76.60 83.31 -16.22
C SER A 2 -75.40 84.22 -15.97
N SER A 3 -74.47 83.74 -15.14
CA SER A 3 -73.03 83.57 -15.42
C SER A 3 -72.34 83.31 -14.08
N ASP A 4 -71.93 82.08 -13.78
CA ASP A 4 -70.74 81.35 -14.23
C ASP A 4 -69.53 81.59 -13.30
N GLU A 5 -68.80 80.49 -13.13
CA GLU A 5 -67.93 80.07 -12.06
C GLU A 5 -66.46 80.43 -12.34
N THR A 6 -65.66 80.77 -11.32
CA THR A 6 -64.40 80.04 -11.01
C THR A 6 -63.67 80.57 -9.76
N PRO A 7 -63.20 79.67 -8.86
CA PRO A 7 -62.32 80.02 -7.75
C PRO A 7 -60.83 79.97 -8.13
N ASN A 8 -60.08 80.95 -7.61
CA ASN A 8 -58.62 80.99 -7.64
C ASN A 8 -58.03 80.08 -6.55
N VAL A 9 -57.24 79.07 -6.93
CA VAL A 9 -56.38 78.30 -6.01
C VAL A 9 -54.98 78.09 -6.63
N PRO A 10 -53.87 78.42 -5.92
CA PRO A 10 -52.52 78.22 -6.42
C PRO A 10 -52.07 76.75 -6.41
N THR A 11 -51.24 76.38 -7.37
CA THR A 11 -50.83 75.01 -7.75
C THR A 11 -49.75 74.39 -6.86
N SER A 12 -49.91 73.10 -6.49
CA SER A 12 -48.96 72.26 -5.73
C SER A 12 -47.81 71.70 -6.60
N ARG A 13 -46.92 72.57 -7.13
CA ARG A 13 -45.82 72.14 -8.02
C ARG A 13 -44.49 71.77 -7.33
N THR A 14 -44.25 72.16 -6.09
CA THR A 14 -42.90 72.05 -5.47
C THR A 14 -42.57 70.69 -4.85
N SER A 15 -43.54 69.87 -4.42
CA SER A 15 -43.26 68.63 -3.68
C SER A 15 -42.80 67.46 -4.57
N ARG A 16 -43.13 67.47 -5.87
CA ARG A 16 -42.80 66.37 -6.80
C ARG A 16 -41.36 66.42 -7.32
N GLU A 17 -40.79 67.62 -7.38
CA GLU A 17 -39.43 67.83 -7.88
C GLU A 17 -38.38 67.43 -6.83
N VAL A 18 -38.63 67.78 -5.55
CA VAL A 18 -37.76 67.40 -4.42
C VAL A 18 -37.70 65.87 -4.23
N VAL A 19 -38.81 65.16 -4.49
CA VAL A 19 -38.85 63.69 -4.43
C VAL A 19 -38.05 63.04 -5.57
N ARG A 20 -38.11 63.62 -6.78
CA ARG A 20 -37.34 63.13 -7.94
C ARG A 20 -35.84 63.34 -7.77
N GLU A 21 -35.44 64.49 -7.23
CA GLU A 21 -34.03 64.77 -6.95
C GLU A 21 -33.45 63.84 -5.87
N LYS A 22 -34.23 63.59 -4.80
CA LYS A 22 -33.82 62.67 -3.72
C LYS A 22 -33.76 61.21 -4.18
N ALA A 23 -34.71 60.80 -5.03
CA ALA A 23 -34.68 59.47 -5.65
C ALA A 23 -33.44 59.28 -6.55
N GLN A 24 -33.08 60.28 -7.36
CA GLN A 24 -31.89 60.21 -8.21
C GLN A 24 -30.59 60.15 -7.40
N LYS A 25 -30.48 60.91 -6.29
CA LYS A 25 -29.31 60.85 -5.40
C LYS A 25 -29.18 59.48 -4.70
N VAL A 26 -30.29 58.88 -4.26
CA VAL A 26 -30.29 57.55 -3.64
C VAL A 26 -29.91 56.46 -4.67
N HIS A 27 -30.44 56.53 -5.90
CA HIS A 27 -30.06 55.60 -6.96
C HIS A 27 -28.58 55.71 -7.35
N ALA A 28 -28.02 56.93 -7.37
CA ALA A 28 -26.60 57.15 -7.63
C ALA A 28 -25.69 56.64 -6.49
N GLN A 29 -26.13 56.76 -5.24
CA GLN A 29 -25.39 56.22 -4.09
C GLN A 29 -25.45 54.68 -4.03
N GLN A 30 -26.63 54.09 -4.30
CA GLN A 30 -26.80 52.64 -4.30
C GLN A 30 -26.07 51.95 -5.46
N SER A 31 -25.98 52.57 -6.64
CA SER A 31 -25.24 52.00 -7.77
C SER A 31 -23.73 51.97 -7.50
N ARG A 32 -23.16 53.05 -6.94
CA ARG A 32 -21.75 53.10 -6.53
C ARG A 32 -21.44 52.08 -5.43
N ALA A 33 -22.32 51.93 -4.44
CA ALA A 33 -22.15 50.93 -3.39
C ALA A 33 -22.21 49.49 -3.91
N ARG A 34 -23.10 49.18 -4.87
CA ARG A 34 -23.18 47.84 -5.50
C ARG A 34 -21.93 47.54 -6.32
N ILE A 35 -21.40 48.51 -7.06
CA ILE A 35 -20.17 48.34 -7.85
C ILE A 35 -18.99 48.11 -6.91
N MET A 36 -18.82 48.93 -5.87
CA MET A 36 -17.75 48.76 -4.88
C MET A 36 -17.83 47.42 -4.15
N ARG A 37 -19.04 46.96 -3.78
CA ARG A 37 -19.23 45.65 -3.13
C ARG A 37 -18.85 44.49 -4.06
N ARG A 38 -19.15 44.59 -5.37
CA ARG A 38 -18.74 43.58 -6.37
C ARG A 38 -17.23 43.56 -6.56
N ILE A 39 -16.57 44.72 -6.56
CA ILE A 39 -15.10 44.81 -6.66
C ILE A 39 -14.43 44.19 -5.42
N ILE A 40 -14.95 44.47 -4.21
CA ILE A 40 -14.40 43.90 -2.97
C ILE A 40 -14.56 42.37 -2.94
N ILE A 41 -15.73 41.85 -3.32
CA ILE A 41 -15.96 40.39 -3.38
C ILE A 41 -15.06 39.74 -4.45
N GLY A 42 -14.91 40.37 -5.61
CA GLY A 42 -14.01 39.91 -6.66
C GLY A 42 -12.54 39.90 -6.21
N ALA A 43 -12.08 40.94 -5.52
CA ALA A 43 -10.72 41.03 -4.98
C ALA A 43 -10.46 39.97 -3.90
N ILE A 44 -11.41 39.71 -3.00
CA ILE A 44 -11.31 38.66 -1.98
C ILE A 44 -11.26 37.27 -2.64
N ALA A 45 -12.08 37.02 -3.67
CA ALA A 45 -12.06 35.74 -4.39
C ALA A 45 -10.73 35.51 -5.12
N VAL A 46 -10.15 36.55 -5.75
CA VAL A 46 -8.83 36.46 -6.40
C VAL A 46 -7.71 36.24 -5.39
N ILE A 47 -7.75 36.90 -4.23
CA ILE A 47 -6.77 36.68 -3.16
C ILE A 47 -6.89 35.26 -2.59
N ALA A 48 -8.11 34.75 -2.38
CA ALA A 48 -8.33 33.39 -1.90
C ALA A 48 -7.84 32.33 -2.91
N VAL A 49 -8.18 32.47 -4.20
CA VAL A 49 -7.71 31.57 -5.26
C VAL A 49 -6.20 31.69 -5.45
N GLY A 50 -5.64 32.89 -5.34
CA GLY A 50 -4.20 33.13 -5.36
C GLY A 50 -3.48 32.45 -4.20
N ALA A 51 -3.99 32.58 -2.98
CA ALA A 51 -3.43 31.95 -1.78
C ALA A 51 -3.49 30.42 -1.85
N ILE A 52 -4.60 29.86 -2.34
CA ILE A 52 -4.76 28.42 -2.58
C ILE A 52 -3.80 27.97 -3.69
N GLY A 53 -3.70 28.73 -4.79
CA GLY A 53 -2.77 28.45 -5.89
C GLY A 53 -1.29 28.48 -5.45
N THR A 54 -0.91 29.42 -4.59
CA THR A 54 0.44 29.48 -4.01
C THR A 54 0.71 28.35 -3.02
N ALA A 55 -0.28 27.95 -2.22
CA ALA A 55 -0.13 26.82 -1.30
C ALA A 55 0.02 25.49 -2.05
N VAL A 56 -0.76 25.29 -3.13
CA VAL A 56 -0.67 24.09 -3.98
C VAL A 56 0.66 24.07 -4.76
N THR A 57 1.13 25.20 -5.29
CA THR A 57 2.43 25.24 -5.99
C THR A 57 3.63 25.07 -5.05
N LEU A 58 3.57 25.59 -3.82
CA LEU A 58 4.61 25.34 -2.82
C LEU A 58 4.65 23.87 -2.38
N ALA A 59 3.49 23.23 -2.16
CA ALA A 59 3.42 21.82 -1.83
C ALA A 59 3.96 20.90 -2.95
N VAL A 60 3.70 21.24 -4.22
CA VAL A 60 4.23 20.49 -5.36
C VAL A 60 5.73 20.76 -5.56
N SER A 61 6.21 21.98 -5.32
CA SER A 61 7.64 22.31 -5.46
C SER A 61 8.52 21.63 -4.40
N ALA A 62 8.00 21.39 -3.19
CA ALA A 62 8.72 20.67 -2.14
C ALA A 62 8.94 19.18 -2.48
N GLN A 63 8.11 18.59 -3.36
CA GLN A 63 8.25 17.20 -3.80
C GLN A 63 9.26 17.02 -4.93
N ILE A 64 9.63 18.07 -5.67
CA ILE A 64 10.50 17.97 -6.85
C ILE A 64 12.00 17.96 -6.46
N SER A 65 12.35 18.19 -5.19
CA SER A 65 13.75 18.38 -4.76
C SER A 65 14.32 17.33 -3.81
N LYS A 66 13.54 16.33 -3.36
CA LYS A 66 14.13 15.22 -2.58
C LYS A 66 14.70 14.17 -3.56
N PRO A 67 15.99 13.79 -3.46
CA PRO A 67 16.51 12.67 -4.24
C PRO A 67 15.69 11.43 -3.92
N GLN A 68 15.33 10.70 -4.96
CA GLN A 68 14.55 9.48 -4.81
C GLN A 68 15.42 8.41 -4.15
N LEU A 69 15.02 7.99 -2.95
CA LEU A 69 15.73 6.98 -2.19
C LEU A 69 15.27 5.60 -2.63
N SER A 70 16.24 4.71 -2.85
CA SER A 70 16.00 3.28 -3.02
C SER A 70 16.35 2.59 -1.71
N PRO A 71 15.46 1.72 -1.18
CA PRO A 71 15.74 1.00 0.04
C PRO A 71 16.91 0.02 -0.13
N GLY A 72 17.68 -0.16 0.94
CA GLY A 72 18.75 -1.16 0.99
C GLY A 72 18.20 -2.53 1.41
N GLY A 73 18.91 -3.60 1.03
CA GLY A 73 18.54 -4.96 1.46
C GLY A 73 17.31 -5.54 0.77
N MET A 74 16.91 -4.97 -0.37
CA MET A 74 15.81 -5.46 -1.20
C MET A 74 16.31 -5.89 -2.57
N ASP A 75 15.69 -6.91 -3.13
CA ASP A 75 15.87 -7.33 -4.53
C ASP A 75 14.50 -7.40 -5.22
N ASN A 76 14.40 -6.80 -6.41
CA ASN A 76 13.15 -6.69 -7.17
C ASN A 76 11.95 -6.21 -6.34
N ASP A 77 12.15 -5.17 -5.52
CA ASP A 77 11.16 -4.62 -4.56
C ASP A 77 10.69 -5.58 -3.46
N GLY A 78 11.32 -6.75 -3.36
CA GLY A 78 11.06 -7.76 -2.36
C GLY A 78 12.02 -7.67 -1.18
N ILE A 79 11.48 -7.99 -0.01
CA ILE A 79 12.22 -8.11 1.25
C ILE A 79 12.29 -9.59 1.58
N LEU A 80 13.47 -10.17 1.39
CA LEU A 80 13.72 -11.56 1.72
C LEU A 80 13.78 -11.74 3.24
N VAL A 81 12.96 -12.66 3.77
CA VAL A 81 13.02 -13.04 5.18
C VAL A 81 14.22 -13.97 5.38
N SER A 82 15.32 -13.40 5.88
CA SER A 82 16.61 -14.08 6.02
C SER A 82 16.92 -14.57 7.43
N ASP A 83 16.21 -14.05 8.44
CA ASP A 83 16.34 -14.44 9.84
C ASP A 83 14.96 -14.28 10.48
N VAL A 84 14.44 -15.37 11.08
CA VAL A 84 13.19 -15.32 11.84
C VAL A 84 13.55 -15.47 13.30
N SER A 85 13.61 -14.35 14.01
CA SER A 85 13.80 -14.38 15.46
C SER A 85 12.58 -15.05 16.10
N ALA A 86 12.78 -16.21 16.73
CA ALA A 86 11.74 -17.09 17.29
C ALA A 86 10.80 -16.44 18.33
N THR A 87 11.02 -15.18 18.69
CA THR A 87 10.19 -14.39 19.61
C THR A 87 9.00 -13.73 18.92
N ALA A 88 8.95 -13.67 17.58
CA ALA A 88 7.95 -12.92 16.81
C ALA A 88 6.56 -13.58 16.70
N VAL A 89 6.39 -14.84 17.11
CA VAL A 89 5.12 -15.60 16.97
C VAL A 89 4.84 -16.44 18.22
N ALA A 90 4.87 -15.81 19.39
CA ALA A 90 4.58 -16.47 20.66
C ALA A 90 3.14 -16.19 21.11
N ASP A 91 2.18 -16.99 20.61
CA ASP A 91 0.93 -17.24 21.34
C ASP A 91 0.46 -18.71 21.17
N GLU A 92 0.06 -19.33 22.30
CA GLU A 92 -0.16 -20.76 22.54
C GLU A 92 -1.51 -21.32 22.03
N VAL A 93 -1.50 -22.36 21.17
CA VAL A 93 -2.56 -23.39 20.97
C VAL A 93 -1.87 -24.68 20.42
N PRO A 94 -2.28 -25.93 20.77
CA PRO A 94 -1.33 -27.01 21.01
C PRO A 94 -0.71 -27.63 19.76
N ALA A 95 0.53 -28.10 19.96
CA ALA A 95 1.27 -28.92 19.03
C ALA A 95 0.40 -30.04 18.43
N THR A 96 0.43 -30.14 17.11
CA THR A 96 -0.04 -31.31 16.37
C THR A 96 0.66 -32.55 16.95
N PRO A 97 -0.05 -33.63 17.29
CA PRO A 97 0.57 -34.81 17.86
C PRO A 97 1.53 -35.42 16.84
N SER A 98 2.82 -35.46 17.19
CA SER A 98 3.78 -36.32 16.54
C SER A 98 3.35 -37.78 16.78
N PRO A 99 3.31 -38.65 15.76
CA PRO A 99 2.91 -40.04 15.97
C PRO A 99 3.96 -40.74 16.83
N ASP A 100 3.53 -41.30 17.96
CA ASP A 100 4.34 -42.11 18.85
C ASP A 100 5.04 -43.23 18.07
N ALA A 101 6.36 -43.29 18.21
CA ALA A 101 7.18 -44.36 17.68
C ALA A 101 6.81 -45.69 18.35
N THR A 102 5.98 -46.49 17.68
CA THR A 102 5.76 -47.88 18.05
C THR A 102 6.82 -48.73 17.36
N ASP A 103 7.63 -49.39 18.18
CA ASP A 103 8.66 -50.35 17.80
C ASP A 103 8.03 -51.57 17.08
N ALA A 104 8.26 -51.70 15.77
CA ALA A 104 7.93 -52.90 15.01
C ALA A 104 8.78 -53.03 13.74
N GLY A 105 9.79 -53.91 13.80
CA GLY A 105 10.12 -54.82 12.71
C GLY A 105 10.88 -54.25 11.51
N ALA A 106 12.16 -54.58 11.43
CA ALA A 106 13.00 -54.43 10.24
C ALA A 106 12.31 -54.98 8.98
N ALA A 107 11.89 -54.08 8.10
CA ALA A 107 11.66 -54.34 6.69
C ALA A 107 12.46 -53.29 5.91
N THR A 108 13.34 -53.77 5.03
CA THR A 108 14.13 -52.96 4.11
C THR A 108 13.19 -52.28 3.12
N THR A 109 12.77 -51.06 3.43
CA THR A 109 12.10 -50.17 2.49
C THR A 109 13.10 -49.10 2.11
N SER A 110 13.37 -49.00 0.82
CA SER A 110 14.24 -48.03 0.16
C SER A 110 14.09 -46.66 0.83
N THR A 111 15.17 -46.17 1.42
CA THR A 111 15.27 -44.76 1.79
C THR A 111 15.13 -43.99 0.47
N PRO A 112 14.11 -43.14 0.26
CA PRO A 112 14.19 -42.21 -0.84
C PRO A 112 15.41 -41.36 -0.55
N GLN A 113 16.41 -41.47 -1.44
CA GLN A 113 17.51 -40.53 -1.49
C GLN A 113 16.85 -39.13 -1.57
N PRO A 114 17.25 -38.15 -0.73
CA PRO A 114 16.70 -36.81 -0.87
C PRO A 114 16.99 -36.39 -2.30
N THR A 115 15.93 -36.31 -3.11
CA THR A 115 15.97 -35.50 -4.31
C THR A 115 16.42 -34.15 -3.83
N THR A 116 17.39 -33.56 -4.52
CA THR A 116 17.82 -32.19 -4.28
C THR A 116 16.62 -31.27 -4.51
N SER A 117 15.74 -31.14 -3.53
CA SER A 117 14.60 -30.24 -3.58
C SER A 117 15.19 -28.86 -3.40
N SER A 118 15.26 -28.10 -4.49
CA SER A 118 15.35 -26.65 -4.41
C SER A 118 14.30 -26.16 -3.41
N SER A 119 14.69 -25.31 -2.47
CA SER A 119 13.73 -24.67 -1.56
C SER A 119 12.59 -24.04 -2.37
N VAL A 120 11.35 -24.19 -1.93
CA VAL A 120 10.20 -23.54 -2.57
C VAL A 120 10.38 -22.03 -2.52
N ASP A 121 10.19 -21.34 -3.64
CA ASP A 121 10.24 -19.88 -3.71
C ASP A 121 8.82 -19.30 -3.54
N ILE A 122 8.62 -18.51 -2.49
CA ILE A 122 7.31 -17.94 -2.12
C ILE A 122 7.42 -16.42 -2.10
N HIS A 123 6.62 -15.77 -2.93
CA HIS A 123 6.46 -14.32 -2.96
C HIS A 123 5.09 -13.93 -2.41
N VAL A 124 5.06 -13.00 -1.46
CA VAL A 124 3.82 -12.48 -0.86
C VAL A 124 3.72 -10.99 -1.14
N TYR A 125 2.85 -10.61 -2.07
CA TYR A 125 2.53 -9.19 -2.33
C TYR A 125 1.51 -8.72 -1.31
N VAL A 126 1.89 -7.76 -0.47
CA VAL A 126 1.15 -7.41 0.74
C VAL A 126 0.78 -5.92 0.79
N ASP A 127 -0.48 -5.63 1.06
CA ASP A 127 -0.95 -4.30 1.45
C ASP A 127 -1.36 -4.33 2.92
N TYR A 128 -0.72 -3.53 3.75
CA TYR A 128 -0.93 -3.52 5.20
C TYR A 128 -2.32 -3.03 5.65
N LEU A 129 -3.15 -2.51 4.75
CA LEU A 129 -4.56 -2.20 5.03
C LEU A 129 -5.52 -3.31 4.57
N SER A 130 -5.05 -4.29 3.81
CA SER A 130 -5.92 -5.33 3.28
C SER A 130 -6.31 -6.34 4.36
N PRO A 131 -7.62 -6.52 4.67
CA PRO A 131 -8.06 -7.51 5.66
C PRO A 131 -7.66 -8.93 5.28
N ASP A 132 -7.73 -9.25 3.99
CA ASP A 132 -7.34 -10.55 3.43
C ASP A 132 -5.86 -10.84 3.71
N ALA A 133 -5.01 -9.80 3.78
CA ALA A 133 -3.58 -9.97 4.01
C ALA A 133 -3.32 -10.29 5.48
N GLY A 134 -4.05 -9.64 6.39
CA GLY A 134 -4.03 -10.01 7.81
C GLY A 134 -4.62 -11.38 8.08
N GLU A 135 -5.66 -11.79 7.33
CA GLU A 135 -6.22 -13.15 7.42
C GLU A 135 -5.19 -14.20 7.03
N PHE A 136 -4.53 -14.02 5.88
CA PHE A 136 -3.47 -14.91 5.45
C PHE A 136 -2.31 -14.97 6.46
N GLU A 137 -1.84 -13.82 6.96
CA GLU A 137 -0.73 -13.78 7.94
C GLU A 137 -1.12 -14.50 9.24
N ARG A 138 -2.30 -14.23 9.82
CA ARG A 138 -2.74 -14.88 11.06
C ARG A 138 -2.88 -16.41 10.91
N ALA A 139 -3.31 -16.87 9.73
CA ALA A 139 -3.47 -18.30 9.46
C ALA A 139 -2.12 -19.00 9.18
N ASN A 140 -1.20 -18.34 8.45
CA ASN A 140 -0.04 -18.99 7.84
C ASN A 140 1.32 -18.57 8.41
N ALA A 141 1.41 -17.54 9.26
CA ALA A 141 2.68 -17.05 9.81
C ALA A 141 3.53 -18.18 10.40
N ARG A 142 2.95 -18.97 11.32
CA ARG A 142 3.68 -20.07 11.99
C ARG A 142 4.24 -21.11 11.02
N GLN A 143 3.50 -21.52 10.00
CA GLN A 143 4.01 -22.50 9.04
C GLN A 143 5.07 -21.91 8.11
N LEU A 144 4.92 -20.64 7.70
CA LEU A 144 5.92 -19.94 6.91
C LEU A 144 7.24 -19.83 7.69
N VAL A 145 7.19 -19.43 8.96
CA VAL A 145 8.36 -19.39 9.85
C VAL A 145 9.03 -20.76 9.94
N ASN A 146 8.26 -21.83 10.12
CA ASN A 146 8.81 -23.18 10.17
C ASN A 146 9.50 -23.56 8.86
N TRP A 147 8.86 -23.32 7.70
CA TRP A 147 9.44 -23.64 6.40
C TRP A 147 10.70 -22.83 6.09
N ILE A 148 10.75 -21.56 6.49
CA ILE A 148 11.97 -20.73 6.38
C ILE A 148 13.07 -21.30 7.27
N THR A 149 12.75 -21.60 8.52
CA THR A 149 13.73 -22.11 9.51
C THR A 149 14.30 -23.47 9.12
N GLU A 150 13.48 -24.34 8.54
CA GLU A 150 13.88 -25.66 8.02
C GLU A 150 14.61 -25.56 6.67
N GLY A 151 14.64 -24.39 6.03
CA GLY A 151 15.17 -24.20 4.68
C GLY A 151 14.32 -24.85 3.59
N ALA A 152 13.07 -25.21 3.90
CA ALA A 152 12.11 -25.80 2.97
C ALA A 152 11.54 -24.75 2.00
N ALA A 153 11.45 -23.48 2.43
CA ALA A 153 10.99 -22.37 1.61
C ALA A 153 11.86 -21.12 1.79
N THR A 154 11.97 -20.36 0.71
CA THR A 154 12.45 -18.97 0.70
C THR A 154 11.20 -18.09 0.60
N VAL A 155 11.04 -17.14 1.53
CA VAL A 155 9.85 -16.27 1.56
C VAL A 155 10.26 -14.82 1.39
N THR A 156 9.71 -14.16 0.37
CA THR A 156 9.95 -12.76 0.05
C THR A 156 8.65 -11.98 0.12
N TYR A 157 8.57 -10.97 1.00
CA TYR A 157 7.42 -10.07 1.07
C TYR A 157 7.64 -8.87 0.14
N HIS A 158 6.61 -8.49 -0.60
CA HIS A 158 6.60 -7.36 -1.53
C HIS A 158 5.56 -6.34 -1.05
N PRO A 159 5.96 -5.34 -0.23
CA PRO A 159 5.04 -4.30 0.20
C PRO A 159 4.49 -3.48 -0.97
N VAL A 160 3.16 -3.46 -1.10
CA VAL A 160 2.40 -2.73 -2.10
C VAL A 160 1.31 -1.89 -1.45
N ALA A 161 0.70 -0.98 -2.22
CA ALA A 161 -0.21 0.03 -1.68
C ALA A 161 -1.50 0.18 -2.51
N LEU A 162 -2.18 -0.93 -2.79
CA LEU A 162 -3.45 -0.99 -3.54
C LEU A 162 -4.60 -0.23 -2.85
N LEU A 163 -4.66 -0.25 -1.52
CA LEU A 163 -5.72 0.35 -0.71
C LEU A 163 -5.39 1.78 -0.24
N THR A 164 -4.42 2.45 -0.89
CA THR A 164 -4.01 3.83 -0.57
C THR A 164 -5.20 4.80 -0.45
N ALA A 165 -6.22 4.67 -1.32
CA ALA A 165 -7.39 5.54 -1.32
C ALA A 165 -8.40 5.22 -0.19
N SER A 166 -8.29 4.05 0.44
CA SER A 166 -9.25 3.50 1.41
C SER A 166 -8.89 3.83 2.86
N SER A 167 -8.21 4.96 3.11
CA SER A 167 -7.70 5.35 4.44
C SER A 167 -8.01 6.81 4.80
N ASN A 168 -9.25 7.26 4.56
CA ASN A 168 -9.71 8.63 4.88
C ASN A 168 -8.79 9.78 4.40
N GLY A 169 -8.04 9.54 3.32
CA GLY A 169 -7.08 10.50 2.75
C GLY A 169 -5.68 10.50 3.39
N THR A 170 -5.42 9.71 4.42
CA THR A 170 -4.10 9.61 5.07
C THR A 170 -3.10 8.77 4.29
N LYS A 171 -3.57 7.95 3.34
CA LYS A 171 -2.75 7.08 2.48
C LYS A 171 -1.98 6.02 3.28
N TYR A 172 -2.63 5.43 4.28
CA TYR A 172 -2.02 4.47 5.21
C TYR A 172 -1.24 3.35 4.49
N SER A 173 -1.82 2.63 3.53
CA SER A 173 -1.13 1.55 2.79
C SER A 173 0.23 1.98 2.23
N LEU A 174 0.29 3.19 1.66
CA LEU A 174 1.51 3.72 1.07
C LEU A 174 2.56 4.09 2.14
N ARG A 175 2.13 4.66 3.26
CA ARG A 175 3.01 5.01 4.38
C ARG A 175 3.52 3.75 5.08
N ALA A 176 2.67 2.75 5.29
CA ALA A 176 3.03 1.46 5.89
C ALA A 176 4.02 0.67 5.00
N ALA A 177 3.80 0.62 3.68
CA ALA A 177 4.76 0.02 2.75
C ALA A 177 6.12 0.74 2.76
N GLY A 178 6.13 2.07 2.83
CA GLY A 178 7.36 2.85 3.04
C GLY A 178 8.03 2.56 4.39
N ALA A 179 7.25 2.37 5.46
CA ALA A 179 7.76 2.05 6.78
C ALA A 179 8.40 0.65 6.84
N ALA A 180 7.77 -0.34 6.20
CA ALA A 180 8.35 -1.67 6.01
C ALA A 180 9.73 -1.59 5.32
N ALA A 181 9.86 -0.69 4.33
CA ALA A 181 11.14 -0.46 3.66
C ALA A 181 12.20 0.21 4.54
N CYS A 182 11.79 1.13 5.42
CA CYS A 182 12.67 1.70 6.44
C CYS A 182 13.21 0.63 7.39
N VAL A 183 12.35 -0.26 7.88
CA VAL A 183 12.75 -1.36 8.77
C VAL A 183 13.69 -2.31 8.05
N ALA A 184 13.35 -2.75 6.83
CA ALA A 184 14.21 -3.62 6.04
C ALA A 184 15.60 -3.01 5.76
N THR A 185 15.65 -1.71 5.46
CA THR A 185 16.92 -1.01 5.17
C THR A 185 17.82 -0.89 6.41
N HIS A 186 17.24 -0.58 7.56
CA HIS A 186 18.02 -0.23 8.76
C HIS A 186 18.12 -1.34 9.80
N SER A 187 17.26 -2.35 9.72
CA SER A 187 17.17 -3.51 10.63
C SER A 187 16.48 -4.69 9.96
N PRO A 188 17.09 -5.29 8.92
CA PRO A 188 16.46 -6.36 8.14
C PRO A 188 16.03 -7.56 8.98
N ALA A 189 16.76 -7.90 10.06
CA ALA A 189 16.41 -8.97 10.98
C ALA A 189 15.06 -8.75 11.72
N GLN A 190 14.62 -7.50 11.86
CA GLN A 190 13.36 -7.15 12.52
C GLN A 190 12.20 -6.90 11.54
N PHE A 191 12.45 -7.01 10.24
CA PHE A 191 11.41 -6.80 9.24
C PHE A 191 10.23 -7.76 9.45
N TYR A 192 10.48 -9.06 9.66
CA TYR A 192 9.39 -10.03 9.76
C TYR A 192 8.49 -9.76 10.98
N ALA A 193 9.07 -9.45 12.14
CA ALA A 193 8.31 -9.09 13.33
C ALA A 193 7.45 -7.83 13.08
N PHE A 194 8.02 -6.80 12.45
CA PHE A 194 7.28 -5.58 12.11
C PHE A 194 6.16 -5.85 11.10
N ASN A 195 6.43 -6.67 10.08
CA ASN A 195 5.45 -7.08 9.09
C ASN A 195 4.30 -7.84 9.75
N HIS A 196 4.61 -8.76 10.65
CA HIS A 196 3.64 -9.54 11.42
C HIS A 196 2.74 -8.62 12.26
N ASP A 197 3.34 -7.74 13.07
CA ASP A 197 2.60 -6.80 13.94
C ASP A 197 1.62 -5.94 13.13
N LEU A 198 2.03 -5.41 11.97
CA LEU A 198 1.16 -4.60 11.11
C LEU A 198 0.00 -5.37 10.48
N LEU A 199 0.12 -6.69 10.30
CA LEU A 199 -0.89 -7.54 9.68
C LEU A 199 -1.79 -8.22 10.73
N GLU A 200 -1.28 -8.42 11.93
CA GLU A 200 -2.05 -8.94 13.06
C GLU A 200 -2.99 -7.86 13.62
N ASP A 201 -2.46 -6.67 13.94
CA ASP A 201 -3.22 -5.51 14.44
C ASP A 201 -3.40 -4.48 13.31
N GLN A 202 -4.33 -4.76 12.40
CA GLN A 202 -4.61 -3.86 11.28
C GLN A 202 -5.62 -2.77 11.67
N PRO A 203 -5.42 -1.53 11.20
CA PRO A 203 -6.48 -0.55 11.26
C PRO A 203 -7.65 -0.94 10.36
N GLU A 204 -8.87 -0.58 10.76
CA GLU A 204 -10.05 -0.82 9.95
C GLU A 204 -9.98 -0.03 8.62
N VAL A 205 -10.43 -0.65 7.54
CA VAL A 205 -10.55 0.01 6.22
C VAL A 205 -11.47 1.23 6.33
N ASN A 206 -11.11 2.31 5.64
CA ASN A 206 -11.76 3.62 5.66
C ASN A 206 -11.55 4.44 6.96
N THR A 207 -10.64 4.01 7.83
CA THR A 207 -10.15 4.83 8.95
C THR A 207 -8.82 5.51 8.59
N ASP A 208 -8.33 6.36 9.48
CA ASP A 208 -7.06 7.08 9.28
C ASP A 208 -5.84 6.16 9.24
N GLY A 209 -5.93 4.95 9.82
CA GLY A 209 -4.78 4.08 10.06
C GLY A 209 -3.76 4.69 11.02
N TYR A 210 -2.63 4.01 11.21
CA TYR A 210 -1.55 4.51 12.07
C TYR A 210 -0.88 5.74 11.45
N SER A 211 -0.62 6.75 12.27
CA SER A 211 0.26 7.89 11.95
C SER A 211 1.71 7.44 11.74
N ASP A 212 2.55 8.30 11.14
CA ASP A 212 3.97 7.98 10.96
C ASP A 212 4.71 7.78 12.29
N SER A 213 4.31 8.54 13.32
CA SER A 213 4.83 8.35 14.68
C SER A 213 4.43 7.01 15.28
N GLU A 214 3.19 6.55 15.06
CA GLU A 214 2.72 5.24 15.55
C GLU A 214 3.41 4.10 14.78
N LEU A 215 3.56 4.21 13.46
CA LEU A 215 4.35 3.27 12.66
C LEU A 215 5.81 3.19 13.16
N ALA A 216 6.41 4.32 13.51
CA ALA A 216 7.75 4.35 14.08
C ALA A 216 7.81 3.76 15.50
N ASP A 217 6.77 3.92 16.30
CA ASP A 217 6.67 3.32 17.64
C ASP A 217 6.54 1.78 17.54
N ILE A 218 5.71 1.27 16.62
CA ILE A 218 5.58 -0.17 16.31
C ILE A 218 6.95 -0.72 15.84
N ALA A 219 7.60 -0.03 14.90
CA ALA A 219 8.94 -0.41 14.44
C ALA A 219 10.02 -0.36 15.54
N GLY A 220 9.83 0.48 16.56
CA GLY A 220 10.71 0.50 17.73
C GLY A 220 10.45 -0.65 18.70
N ALA A 221 9.20 -1.12 18.79
CA ALA A 221 8.77 -2.17 19.72
C ALA A 221 9.36 -3.54 19.38
N VAL A 222 9.61 -3.82 18.09
CA VAL A 222 10.24 -5.08 17.63
C VAL A 222 11.74 -5.19 17.99
N GLY A 223 12.33 -4.15 18.57
CA GLY A 223 13.67 -4.19 19.17
C GLY A 223 14.81 -4.05 18.14
N SER A 224 15.27 -2.83 17.92
CA SER A 224 16.36 -2.53 16.99
C SER A 224 17.47 -1.67 17.63
N ASP A 225 18.73 -1.90 17.25
CA ASP A 225 19.83 -1.01 17.62
C ASP A 225 19.82 0.32 16.83
N SER A 226 19.05 0.36 15.73
CA SER A 226 18.93 1.46 14.76
C SER A 226 17.64 2.26 14.90
N ILE A 227 16.93 2.21 16.05
CA ILE A 227 15.61 2.83 16.26
C ILE A 227 15.55 4.30 15.80
N LYS A 228 16.59 5.09 16.05
CA LYS A 228 16.62 6.51 15.65
C LYS A 228 16.59 6.69 14.13
N SER A 229 17.34 5.87 13.40
CA SER A 229 17.39 5.92 11.94
C SER A 229 16.08 5.43 11.35
N ILE A 230 15.52 4.35 11.89
CA ILE A 230 14.20 3.83 11.50
C ILE A 230 13.12 4.89 11.69
N ARG A 231 13.06 5.48 12.89
CA ARG A 231 12.08 6.53 13.19
C ARG A 231 12.17 7.70 12.24
N SER A 232 13.38 8.24 12.01
CA SER A 232 13.56 9.35 11.07
C SER A 232 13.09 8.96 9.67
N CYS A 233 13.49 7.79 9.18
CA CYS A 233 13.09 7.31 7.85
C CYS A 233 11.56 7.23 7.69
N ILE A 234 10.86 6.72 8.72
CA ILE A 234 9.39 6.60 8.72
C ILE A 234 8.73 7.98 8.79
N GLU A 235 9.12 8.82 9.76
CA GLU A 235 8.54 10.15 9.97
C GLU A 235 8.84 11.11 8.80
N ASP A 236 9.97 10.95 8.13
CA ASP A 236 10.35 11.73 6.94
C ASP A 236 9.75 11.18 5.63
N GLN A 237 9.07 10.01 5.71
CA GLN A 237 8.43 9.29 4.62
C GLN A 237 9.39 8.95 3.46
N ASP A 238 10.62 8.56 3.80
CA ASP A 238 11.73 8.44 2.86
C ASP A 238 11.46 7.47 1.69
N TYR A 239 10.69 6.41 1.93
CA TYR A 239 10.40 5.37 0.93
C TYR A 239 8.95 5.36 0.41
N VAL A 240 8.13 6.39 0.68
CA VAL A 240 6.75 6.49 0.16
C VAL A 240 6.73 6.57 -1.38
N THR A 241 7.69 7.27 -1.99
CA THR A 241 7.81 7.31 -3.45
C THR A 241 8.19 5.95 -4.03
N TRP A 242 9.15 5.25 -3.39
CA TRP A 242 9.53 3.89 -3.78
C TRP A 242 8.33 2.94 -3.70
N ALA A 243 7.57 2.95 -2.60
CA ALA A 243 6.42 2.08 -2.41
C ALA A 243 5.34 2.29 -3.49
N LYS A 244 5.14 3.53 -3.92
CA LYS A 244 4.22 3.86 -5.03
C LYS A 244 4.69 3.21 -6.32
N GLU A 245 5.96 3.32 -6.64
CA GLU A 245 6.52 2.78 -7.89
C GLU A 245 6.64 1.26 -7.87
N ALA A 246 6.98 0.66 -6.73
CA ALA A 246 6.96 -0.79 -6.53
C ALA A 246 5.55 -1.33 -6.79
N THR A 247 4.52 -0.65 -6.26
CA THR A 247 3.12 -0.98 -6.55
C THR A 247 2.80 -0.86 -8.04
N SER A 248 3.27 0.21 -8.72
CA SER A 248 3.07 0.36 -10.17
C SER A 248 3.74 -0.76 -10.97
N ARG A 249 4.98 -1.12 -10.64
CA ARG A 249 5.69 -2.23 -11.30
C ARG A 249 4.97 -3.57 -11.09
N ALA A 250 4.47 -3.84 -9.88
CA ALA A 250 3.70 -5.05 -9.61
C ALA A 250 2.38 -5.11 -10.41
N LEU A 251 1.70 -3.97 -10.58
CA LEU A 251 0.48 -3.88 -11.40
C LEU A 251 0.74 -4.02 -12.91
N GLU A 252 1.94 -3.67 -13.38
CA GLU A 252 2.37 -3.83 -14.78
C GLU A 252 2.89 -5.25 -15.07
N GLY A 253 3.55 -5.85 -14.09
CA GLY A 253 4.18 -7.17 -14.14
C GLY A 253 5.33 -7.29 -15.17
N PRO A 254 5.82 -8.52 -15.40
CA PRO A 254 5.47 -9.73 -14.67
C PRO A 254 5.91 -9.67 -13.20
N LEU A 255 5.17 -10.34 -12.31
CA LEU A 255 5.53 -10.47 -10.91
C LEU A 255 6.79 -11.34 -10.76
N VAL A 256 7.63 -10.99 -9.79
CA VAL A 256 8.82 -11.78 -9.43
C VAL A 256 8.44 -13.22 -9.14
N GLY A 257 9.20 -14.15 -9.70
CA GLY A 257 8.96 -15.59 -9.62
C GLY A 257 8.05 -16.14 -10.72
N SER A 258 7.38 -15.29 -11.52
CA SER A 258 6.43 -15.71 -12.58
C SER A 258 6.75 -15.10 -13.95
N ASP A 259 6.21 -15.71 -15.01
CA ASP A 259 6.42 -15.25 -16.38
C ASP A 259 5.38 -14.23 -16.86
N ASP A 260 4.16 -14.25 -16.31
CA ASP A 260 3.01 -13.52 -16.87
C ASP A 260 2.06 -12.94 -15.81
N LEU A 261 2.23 -13.26 -14.53
CA LEU A 261 1.32 -12.76 -13.50
C LEU A 261 1.48 -11.25 -13.31
N VAL A 262 0.37 -10.59 -13.00
CA VAL A 262 0.30 -9.18 -12.61
C VAL A 262 -0.45 -9.09 -11.28
N LEU A 263 -0.11 -8.11 -10.47
CA LEU A 263 -0.79 -7.88 -9.20
C LEU A 263 -2.26 -7.53 -9.45
N SER A 264 -3.17 -8.25 -8.78
CA SER A 264 -4.62 -8.01 -8.90
C SER A 264 -5.36 -7.97 -7.57
N SER A 265 -4.75 -8.49 -6.51
CA SER A 265 -5.25 -8.49 -5.14
C SER A 265 -4.12 -8.27 -4.15
N ALA A 266 -4.46 -7.95 -2.90
CA ALA A 266 -3.54 -8.01 -1.77
C ALA A 266 -4.25 -8.81 -0.66
N PRO A 267 -3.71 -9.96 -0.21
CA PRO A 267 -2.45 -10.50 -0.63
C PRO A 267 -2.58 -11.12 -2.03
N MET A 268 -1.46 -11.24 -2.71
CA MET A 268 -1.29 -12.19 -3.81
C MET A 268 -0.07 -13.03 -3.50
N ILE A 269 -0.26 -14.34 -3.43
CA ILE A 269 0.80 -15.29 -3.08
C ILE A 269 1.20 -16.02 -4.36
N VAL A 270 2.49 -15.95 -4.70
CA VAL A 270 3.07 -16.63 -5.85
C VAL A 270 4.07 -17.66 -5.34
N VAL A 271 3.87 -18.92 -5.68
CA VAL A 271 4.72 -20.05 -5.27
C VAL A 271 5.33 -20.67 -6.52
N ASN A 272 6.66 -20.65 -6.65
CA ASN A 272 7.39 -21.07 -7.86
C ASN A 272 6.75 -20.58 -9.19
N GLY A 273 6.22 -19.36 -9.19
CA GLY A 273 5.57 -18.74 -10.35
C GLY A 273 4.08 -18.98 -10.51
N GLU A 274 3.46 -19.82 -9.68
CA GLU A 274 2.03 -20.06 -9.68
C GLU A 274 1.30 -19.26 -8.61
N ALA A 275 0.18 -18.63 -8.97
CA ALA A 275 -0.65 -17.89 -8.02
C ALA A 275 -1.51 -18.83 -7.17
N TYR A 276 -1.44 -18.67 -5.84
CA TYR A 276 -2.42 -19.30 -4.94
C TYR A 276 -3.75 -18.55 -5.01
N VAL A 277 -4.84 -19.27 -5.30
CA VAL A 277 -6.20 -18.74 -5.44
C VAL A 277 -7.20 -19.39 -4.47
N GLY A 278 -6.68 -20.08 -3.45
CA GLY A 278 -7.45 -20.83 -2.48
C GLY A 278 -7.89 -20.02 -1.26
N ALA A 279 -8.34 -20.72 -0.22
CA ALA A 279 -8.75 -20.11 1.05
C ALA A 279 -7.56 -19.56 1.84
N LEU A 280 -7.55 -18.25 2.10
CA LEU A 280 -6.45 -17.57 2.81
C LEU A 280 -6.35 -17.97 4.28
N ASP A 281 -7.44 -18.45 4.87
CA ASP A 281 -7.58 -18.89 6.26
C ASP A 281 -7.39 -20.42 6.45
N ASP A 282 -7.11 -21.17 5.39
CA ASP A 282 -6.88 -22.62 5.44
C ASP A 282 -5.38 -22.96 5.26
N PRO A 283 -4.61 -23.04 6.36
CA PRO A 283 -3.18 -23.39 6.30
C PRO A 283 -2.91 -24.77 5.68
N VAL A 284 -3.84 -25.72 5.82
CA VAL A 284 -3.71 -27.07 5.28
C VAL A 284 -3.84 -27.03 3.76
N GLU A 285 -4.85 -26.32 3.24
CA GLU A 285 -5.02 -26.14 1.81
C GLU A 285 -3.80 -25.43 1.18
N PHE A 286 -3.33 -24.35 1.80
CA PHE A 286 -2.14 -23.65 1.32
C PHE A 286 -0.89 -24.57 1.30
N SER A 287 -0.70 -25.40 2.32
CA SER A 287 0.40 -26.38 2.34
C SER A 287 0.29 -27.42 1.22
N GLN A 288 -0.92 -27.87 0.89
CA GLN A 288 -1.15 -28.83 -0.20
C GLN A 288 -0.86 -28.21 -1.56
N PHE A 289 -1.24 -26.94 -1.75
CA PHE A 289 -0.88 -26.18 -2.95
C PHE A 289 0.64 -26.09 -3.10
N VAL A 290 1.35 -25.64 -2.06
CA VAL A 290 2.82 -25.53 -2.06
C VAL A 290 3.50 -26.87 -2.42
N LEU A 291 3.04 -27.97 -1.83
CA LEU A 291 3.57 -29.31 -2.13
C LEU A 291 3.30 -29.73 -3.58
N THR A 292 2.13 -29.41 -4.13
CA THR A 292 1.75 -29.73 -5.50
C THR A 292 2.66 -29.00 -6.48
N VAL A 293 2.77 -27.68 -6.34
CA VAL A 293 3.61 -26.84 -7.20
C VAL A 293 5.09 -27.22 -7.10
N SER A 294 5.58 -27.51 -5.89
CA SER A 294 6.97 -27.97 -5.70
C SER A 294 7.27 -29.29 -6.41
N ASN A 295 6.29 -30.22 -6.45
CA ASN A 295 6.44 -31.49 -7.13
C ASN A 295 6.45 -31.31 -8.65
N ASP A 296 5.57 -30.46 -9.19
CA ASP A 296 5.49 -30.20 -10.62
C ASP A 296 6.76 -29.51 -11.14
N ALA A 297 7.26 -28.48 -10.44
CA ALA A 297 8.53 -27.85 -10.75
C ALA A 297 9.72 -28.85 -10.75
N SER A 298 9.72 -29.79 -9.80
CA SER A 298 10.75 -30.84 -9.73
C SER A 298 10.66 -31.81 -10.92
N GLN A 299 9.45 -32.11 -11.41
CA GLN A 299 9.25 -32.96 -12.58
C GLN A 299 9.66 -32.27 -13.88
N GLU A 300 9.35 -30.98 -14.04
CA GLU A 300 9.79 -30.20 -15.20
C GLU A 300 11.31 -30.15 -15.30
N ALA A 301 11.99 -29.87 -14.17
CA ALA A 301 13.45 -29.84 -14.09
C ALA A 301 14.10 -31.21 -14.38
N ALA A 302 13.39 -32.32 -14.15
CA ALA A 302 13.88 -33.66 -14.42
C ALA A 302 13.76 -34.08 -15.90
N THR A 303 13.12 -33.28 -16.76
CA THR A 303 12.93 -33.62 -18.18
C THR A 303 14.26 -33.43 -18.95
N PRO A 304 14.87 -34.47 -19.55
CA PRO A 304 16.14 -34.33 -20.24
C PRO A 304 15.98 -33.51 -21.54
N SER A 305 16.86 -32.52 -21.71
CA SER A 305 17.00 -31.79 -22.98
C SER A 305 17.31 -32.78 -24.12
N PRO A 306 16.66 -32.68 -25.30
CA PRO A 306 16.86 -33.66 -26.37
C PRO A 306 18.32 -33.66 -26.84
N THR A 307 18.96 -34.82 -26.79
CA THR A 307 20.31 -35.04 -27.31
C THR A 307 20.39 -34.53 -28.75
N PRO A 308 21.35 -33.65 -29.10
CA PRO A 308 21.47 -33.16 -30.47
C PRO A 308 21.73 -34.35 -31.40
N THR A 309 20.83 -34.56 -32.36
CA THR A 309 21.01 -35.54 -33.44
C THR A 309 22.32 -35.23 -34.17
N PRO A 310 23.28 -36.17 -34.24
CA PRO A 310 24.53 -35.93 -34.97
C PRO A 310 24.22 -35.72 -36.45
N SER A 311 24.70 -34.61 -37.03
CA SER A 311 24.64 -34.38 -38.47
C SER A 311 25.37 -35.51 -39.21
N PRO A 312 24.80 -36.07 -40.29
CA PRO A 312 25.46 -37.11 -41.06
C PRO A 312 26.72 -36.53 -41.73
N THR A 313 27.88 -37.08 -41.37
CA THR A 313 29.15 -36.84 -42.04
C THR A 313 29.06 -37.28 -43.49
N ALA A 314 29.15 -36.34 -44.42
CA ALA A 314 29.33 -36.64 -45.84
C ALA A 314 30.69 -37.35 -46.02
N THR A 315 30.67 -38.59 -46.48
CA THR A 315 31.88 -39.35 -46.84
C THR A 315 32.26 -39.01 -48.29
N PRO A 316 33.56 -38.81 -48.60
CA PRO A 316 34.05 -38.33 -49.90
C PRO A 316 33.88 -39.31 -51.06
#